data_AF-A0A5B7EQD9-F1
#
_entry.id   AF-A0A5B7EQD9-F1
#
_cell.length_a   1.000
_cell.length_b   1.000
_cell.length_c   1.000
_cell.angle_alpha   90.00
_cell.angle_beta   90.00
_cell.angle_gamma   90.00
#
_symmetry.space_group_name_H-M   'P 1'
#
loop_
_entity.id
_entity.type
_entity.pdbx_description
1 polymer ?
#
loop_
_entity_poly.entity_id
_entity_poly.type
_entity_poly.pdbx_seq_one_letter_code
_entity_poly.pdbx_strand_id
1 'polypeptide(L)'
;MPGTYKRKTAEDPERCDRLRDAMRAVNRKSHSINKAAKVFKVDKATLLRYLAHNKNTLSETVNEDTSLQCFLVGHPHNLPQECEVELAQCLTIMAKWGFGLTPSEICDYVKDFVTERKNGKDEIGKHLRKYCRFVDNRPGKDWILTLNKKASTLEKARKTAASNTEIIYGFYDLVKKECQRLKINDRPECLWNADETSC
;
A
#
# COMPACT_ATOMS: atom_id res chain seq x y z
N MET A 1 -26.37 -27.99 -15.86
CA MET A 1 -26.08 -28.43 -14.47
C MET A 1 -25.65 -27.22 -13.67
N PRO A 2 -26.50 -26.61 -12.82
CA PRO A 2 -26.08 -25.50 -11.96
C PRO A 2 -25.12 -26.01 -10.87
N GLY A 3 -23.93 -25.40 -10.79
CA GLY A 3 -22.86 -25.80 -9.88
C GLY A 3 -23.20 -25.57 -8.40
N THR A 4 -23.04 -26.61 -7.59
CA THR A 4 -23.23 -26.66 -6.14
C THR A 4 -22.06 -26.03 -5.36
N TYR A 5 -21.56 -24.87 -5.79
CA TYR A 5 -20.53 -24.16 -5.03
C TYR A 5 -21.15 -23.38 -3.87
N LYS A 6 -21.08 -23.92 -2.66
CA LYS A 6 -21.38 -23.18 -1.43
C LYS A 6 -20.13 -22.40 -0.99
N ARG A 7 -20.19 -21.06 -1.00
CA ARG A 7 -19.13 -20.23 -0.40
C ARG A 7 -18.93 -20.64 1.07
N LYS A 8 -17.67 -20.74 1.51
CA LYS A 8 -17.27 -20.98 2.92
C LYS A 8 -17.67 -19.85 3.89
N THR A 9 -18.46 -18.88 3.45
CA THR A 9 -18.97 -17.75 4.24
C THR A 9 -20.42 -17.95 4.70
N ALA A 10 -20.90 -19.19 4.83
CA ALA A 10 -21.92 -19.48 5.84
C ALA A 10 -21.20 -19.44 7.19
N GLU A 11 -20.82 -18.24 7.61
CA GLU A 11 -20.06 -18.00 8.83
C GLU A 11 -20.96 -18.28 10.02
N ASP A 12 -20.72 -19.42 10.66
CA ASP A 12 -21.09 -19.64 12.05
C ASP A 12 -20.66 -18.40 12.87
N PRO A 13 -21.62 -17.57 13.35
CA PRO A 13 -21.32 -16.33 14.05
C PRO A 13 -20.41 -16.57 15.27
N GLU A 14 -20.55 -17.74 15.90
CA GLU A 14 -19.79 -18.13 17.08
C GLU A 14 -18.34 -18.50 16.75
N ARG A 15 -18.00 -18.74 15.48
CA ARG A 15 -16.62 -19.10 15.07
C ARG A 15 -15.62 -17.99 15.39
N CYS A 16 -16.02 -16.73 15.20
CA CYS A 16 -15.20 -15.57 15.50
C CYS A 16 -14.94 -15.43 17.00
N ASP A 17 -15.97 -15.70 17.82
CA ASP A 17 -15.86 -15.60 19.27
C ASP A 17 -14.99 -16.71 19.86
N ARG A 18 -15.18 -17.96 19.40
CA ARG A 18 -14.33 -19.10 19.78
C ARG A 18 -12.86 -18.89 19.42
N LEU A 19 -12.59 -18.28 18.26
CA LEU A 19 -11.23 -17.93 17.84
C LEU A 19 -10.62 -16.83 18.74
N ARG A 20 -11.40 -15.82 19.09
CA ARG A 20 -10.96 -14.71 19.96
C ARG A 20 -10.64 -15.21 21.36
N ASP A 21 -11.45 -16.11 21.92
CA ASP A 21 -11.22 -16.70 23.23
C ASP A 21 -10.04 -17.68 23.24
N ALA A 22 -9.87 -18.47 22.17
CA ALA A 22 -8.67 -19.30 21.99
C ALA A 22 -7.39 -18.47 21.97
N MET A 23 -7.39 -17.33 21.27
CA MET A 23 -6.24 -16.42 21.24
C MET A 23 -5.94 -15.81 22.61
N ARG A 24 -6.97 -15.37 23.36
CA ARG A 24 -6.79 -14.85 24.72
C ARG A 24 -6.20 -15.89 25.66
N ALA A 25 -6.66 -17.14 25.57
CA ALA A 25 -6.16 -18.24 26.41
C ALA A 25 -4.68 -18.57 26.15
N VAL A 26 -4.24 -18.49 24.88
CA VAL A 26 -2.82 -18.68 24.51
C VAL A 26 -1.98 -17.49 24.93
N ASN A 27 -2.45 -16.25 24.72
CA ASN A 27 -1.73 -15.04 25.11
C ASN A 27 -1.54 -14.92 26.63
N ARG A 28 -2.53 -15.36 27.42
CA ARG A 28 -2.43 -15.45 28.89
C ARG A 28 -1.55 -16.61 29.38
N LYS A 29 -0.90 -17.36 28.48
CA LYS A 29 -0.15 -18.60 28.75
C LYS A 29 -0.95 -19.67 29.51
N SER A 30 -2.28 -19.55 29.52
CA SER A 30 -3.18 -20.48 30.21
C SER A 30 -3.29 -21.81 29.48
N HIS A 31 -3.21 -21.78 28.15
CA HIS A 31 -3.27 -22.95 27.30
C HIS A 31 -2.13 -22.94 26.28
N SER A 32 -1.54 -24.11 25.99
CA SER A 32 -0.68 -24.27 24.82
C SER A 32 -1.51 -24.22 23.54
N ILE A 33 -0.90 -23.86 22.41
CA ILE A 33 -1.59 -23.73 21.11
C ILE A 33 -2.35 -25.02 20.75
N ASN A 34 -1.75 -26.19 20.99
CA ASN A 34 -2.38 -27.48 20.74
C ASN A 34 -3.58 -27.73 21.68
N LYS A 35 -3.49 -27.29 22.93
CA LYS A 35 -4.58 -27.44 23.91
C LYS A 35 -5.73 -26.48 23.61
N ALA A 36 -5.42 -25.23 23.25
CA ALA A 36 -6.41 -24.23 22.86
C ALA A 36 -7.17 -24.63 21.58
N ALA A 37 -6.47 -25.13 20.56
CA ALA A 37 -7.11 -25.61 19.33
C ALA A 37 -8.16 -26.71 19.61
N LYS A 38 -7.86 -27.64 20.52
CA LYS A 38 -8.78 -28.72 20.94
C LYS A 38 -9.95 -28.20 21.77
N VAL A 39 -9.69 -27.34 22.76
CA VAL A 39 -10.71 -26.82 23.70
C VAL A 39 -11.74 -25.94 22.98
N PHE A 40 -11.27 -25.03 22.13
CA PHE A 40 -12.14 -24.06 21.46
C PHE A 40 -12.65 -24.55 20.08
N LYS A 41 -12.33 -25.79 19.70
CA LYS A 41 -12.68 -26.39 18.40
C LYS A 41 -12.29 -25.49 17.21
N VAL A 42 -11.08 -24.95 17.29
CA VAL A 42 -10.50 -24.10 16.24
C VAL A 42 -9.36 -24.85 15.59
N ASP A 43 -9.32 -24.83 14.26
CA ASP A 43 -8.21 -25.41 13.51
C ASP A 43 -6.87 -24.77 13.92
N LYS A 44 -5.86 -25.63 14.15
CA LYS A 44 -4.54 -25.21 14.64
C LYS A 44 -3.84 -24.27 13.67
N ALA A 45 -3.94 -24.54 12.36
CA ALA A 45 -3.32 -23.68 11.35
C ALA A 45 -3.97 -22.29 11.34
N THR A 46 -5.28 -22.24 11.51
CA THR A 46 -6.04 -20.99 11.71
C THR A 46 -5.54 -20.25 12.95
N LEU A 47 -5.49 -20.88 14.13
CA LEU A 47 -5.04 -20.24 15.37
C LEU A 47 -3.58 -19.72 15.27
N LEU A 48 -2.68 -20.49 14.67
CA LEU A 48 -1.29 -20.09 14.42
C LEU A 48 -1.19 -18.87 13.51
N ARG A 49 -1.95 -18.84 12.42
CA ARG A 49 -1.99 -17.72 11.48
C ARG A 49 -2.41 -16.42 12.18
N TYR A 50 -3.46 -16.48 13.00
CA TYR A 50 -3.95 -15.31 13.73
C TYR A 50 -2.99 -14.85 14.84
N LEU A 51 -2.36 -15.78 15.56
CA LEU A 51 -1.35 -15.43 16.58
C LEU A 51 -0.08 -14.83 15.97
N ALA A 52 0.37 -15.33 14.82
CA ALA A 52 1.52 -14.76 14.10
C ALA A 52 1.24 -13.34 13.61
N HIS A 53 0.03 -13.09 13.09
CA HIS A 53 -0.38 -11.76 12.66
C HIS A 53 -0.41 -10.77 13.84
N ASN A 54 -0.90 -11.21 15.01
CA ASN A 54 -1.07 -10.35 16.19
C ASN A 54 0.25 -10.04 16.93
N LYS A 55 1.27 -10.90 16.83
CA LYS A 55 2.62 -10.59 17.36
C LYS A 55 3.30 -9.45 16.62
N ASN A 56 3.07 -9.35 15.31
CA ASN A 56 3.55 -8.22 14.52
C ASN A 56 2.75 -6.94 14.81
N THR A 57 1.49 -7.06 15.24
CA THR A 57 0.63 -5.92 15.61
C THR A 57 0.93 -5.34 16.99
N LEU A 58 1.66 -6.05 17.87
CA LEU A 58 1.99 -5.59 19.22
C LEU A 58 3.34 -4.87 19.34
N SER A 59 4.11 -4.75 18.25
CA SER A 59 5.26 -3.82 18.17
C SER A 59 4.96 -2.54 17.41
N GLU A 60 3.69 -2.19 17.25
CA GLU A 60 3.27 -0.98 16.57
C GLU A 60 2.44 -0.10 17.49
N THR A 61 3.13 0.70 18.31
CA THR A 61 2.74 2.11 18.45
C THR A 61 3.03 2.78 17.11
N VAL A 62 2.20 2.48 16.11
CA VAL A 62 2.25 3.16 14.81
C VAL A 62 0.82 3.58 14.51
N ASN A 63 0.68 4.90 14.38
CA ASN A 63 -0.53 5.63 14.10
C ASN A 63 -1.41 4.90 13.06
N GLU A 64 -2.73 4.97 13.26
CA GLU A 64 -3.80 4.35 12.45
C GLU A 64 -3.72 4.64 10.93
N ASP A 65 -2.80 5.50 10.49
CA ASP A 65 -2.49 5.80 9.09
C ASP A 65 -1.56 4.80 8.38
N THR A 66 -0.99 3.81 9.08
CA THR A 66 0.12 2.98 8.54
C THR A 66 -0.23 1.50 8.33
N SER A 67 -1.52 1.16 8.17
CA SER A 67 -1.96 -0.22 7.88
C SER A 67 -1.69 -0.69 6.43
N LEU A 68 -0.53 -0.33 5.86
CA LEU A 68 -0.15 -0.55 4.46
C LEU A 68 0.92 -1.64 4.26
N GLN A 69 0.89 -2.72 5.04
CA GLN A 69 1.71 -3.90 4.74
C GLN A 69 0.90 -5.18 4.84
N CYS A 70 0.53 -5.73 3.69
CA CYS A 70 0.12 -7.13 3.61
C CYS A 70 1.36 -8.00 3.48
N PHE A 71 1.94 -8.34 4.62
CA PHE A 71 2.99 -9.35 4.70
C PHE A 71 2.40 -10.73 4.40
N LEU A 72 2.38 -11.11 3.12
CA LEU A 72 2.19 -12.51 2.73
C LEU A 72 3.47 -13.27 3.06
N VAL A 73 3.55 -13.74 4.31
CA VAL A 73 4.61 -14.62 4.80
C VAL A 73 4.71 -15.84 3.87
N GLY A 74 5.81 -15.92 3.10
CA GLY A 74 6.17 -17.11 2.32
C GLY A 74 6.23 -16.95 0.80
N HIS A 75 5.91 -15.79 0.22
CA HIS A 75 6.16 -15.53 -1.20
C HIS A 75 7.27 -14.49 -1.39
N PRO A 76 8.32 -14.77 -2.20
CA PRO A 76 9.35 -13.78 -2.46
C PRO A 76 8.73 -12.58 -3.16
N HIS A 77 8.91 -11.40 -2.58
CA HIS A 77 8.45 -10.13 -3.14
C HIS A 77 9.13 -9.92 -4.51
N ASN A 78 8.35 -9.47 -5.50
CA ASN A 78 8.86 -9.26 -6.86
C ASN A 78 9.89 -8.12 -6.90
N LEU A 79 9.70 -7.11 -6.05
CA LEU A 79 10.66 -6.07 -5.75
C LEU A 79 11.28 -6.32 -4.35
N PRO A 80 12.45 -5.75 -4.04
CA PRO A 80 12.93 -5.72 -2.67
C PRO A 80 11.90 -5.06 -1.75
N GLN A 81 11.75 -5.57 -0.53
CA GLN A 81 10.74 -5.09 0.41
C GLN A 81 10.88 -3.59 0.71
N GLU A 82 12.12 -3.11 0.86
CA GLU A 82 12.41 -1.69 1.10
C GLU A 82 11.87 -0.81 -0.04
N CYS A 83 12.06 -1.24 -1.29
CA CYS A 83 11.55 -0.54 -2.45
C CYS A 83 10.01 -0.54 -2.52
N GLU A 84 9.35 -1.65 -2.17
CA GLU A 84 7.87 -1.69 -2.15
C GLU A 84 7.30 -0.74 -1.09
N VAL A 85 7.94 -0.66 0.07
CA VAL A 85 7.53 0.25 1.16
C VAL A 85 7.73 1.70 0.77
N GLU A 86 8.90 2.04 0.23
CA GLU A 86 9.20 3.38 -0.25
C GLU A 86 8.22 3.82 -1.34
N LEU A 87 7.96 2.94 -2.33
CA LEU A 87 6.98 3.20 -3.38
C LEU A 87 5.58 3.46 -2.81
N ALA A 88 5.12 2.63 -1.87
CA ALA A 88 3.81 2.81 -1.24
C ALA A 88 3.71 4.15 -0.47
N GLN A 89 4.78 4.56 0.20
CA GLN A 89 4.86 5.85 0.89
C GLN A 89 4.80 7.01 -0.11
N CYS A 90 5.60 6.99 -1.17
CA CYS A 90 5.59 8.00 -2.23
C CYS A 90 4.19 8.14 -2.85
N LEU A 91 3.54 7.02 -3.21
CA LEU A 91 2.18 7.04 -3.76
C LEU A 91 1.16 7.64 -2.79
N THR A 92 1.31 7.37 -1.49
CA THR A 92 0.45 7.93 -0.45
C THR A 92 0.65 9.44 -0.32
N ILE A 93 1.90 9.90 -0.33
CA ILE A 93 2.24 11.33 -0.29
C ILE A 93 1.68 12.02 -1.54
N MET A 94 1.95 11.49 -2.74
CA MET A 94 1.43 12.07 -3.99
C MET A 94 -0.09 12.21 -3.98
N ALA A 95 -0.82 11.20 -3.50
CA ALA A 95 -2.27 11.30 -3.39
C ALA A 95 -2.75 12.29 -2.33
N LYS A 96 -2.05 12.42 -1.19
CA LYS A 96 -2.35 13.47 -0.19
C LYS A 96 -2.24 14.87 -0.80
N TRP A 97 -1.34 15.05 -1.77
CA TRP A 97 -1.12 16.32 -2.48
C TRP A 97 -2.02 16.47 -3.71
N GLY A 98 -2.94 15.55 -3.97
CA GLY A 98 -3.87 15.61 -5.11
C GLY A 98 -3.31 15.06 -6.43
N PHE A 99 -2.04 14.64 -6.45
CA PHE A 99 -1.37 14.06 -7.62
C PHE A 99 -1.47 12.53 -7.65
N GLY A 100 -2.67 11.99 -7.43
CA GLY A 100 -2.89 10.55 -7.44
C GLY A 100 -2.61 9.91 -8.81
N LEU A 101 -1.83 8.83 -8.83
CA LEU A 101 -1.61 8.03 -10.04
C LEU A 101 -2.70 6.97 -10.21
N THR A 102 -3.06 6.70 -11.45
CA THR A 102 -3.90 5.56 -11.83
C THR A 102 -3.13 4.26 -11.70
N PRO A 103 -3.81 3.11 -11.51
CA PRO A 103 -3.13 1.82 -11.47
C PRO A 103 -2.28 1.51 -12.72
N SER A 104 -2.70 1.95 -13.91
CA SER A 104 -1.89 1.72 -15.12
C SER A 104 -0.60 2.54 -15.10
N GLU A 105 -0.67 3.81 -14.72
CA GLU A 105 0.51 4.68 -14.60
C GLU A 105 1.50 4.08 -13.58
N ILE A 106 1.03 3.56 -12.45
CA ILE A 106 1.87 2.88 -11.45
C ILE A 106 2.55 1.64 -12.07
N CYS A 107 1.81 0.82 -12.83
CA CYS A 107 2.40 -0.33 -13.53
C CYS A 107 3.50 0.10 -14.51
N ASP A 108 3.30 1.21 -15.22
CA ASP A 108 4.24 1.69 -16.23
C ASP A 108 5.51 2.27 -15.56
N TYR A 109 5.37 3.04 -14.47
CA TYR A 109 6.52 3.49 -13.67
C TYR A 109 7.35 2.33 -13.13
N VAL A 110 6.70 1.29 -12.59
CA VAL A 110 7.40 0.10 -12.08
C VAL A 110 8.07 -0.66 -13.23
N LYS A 111 7.45 -0.72 -14.41
CA LYS A 111 8.05 -1.35 -15.59
C LYS A 111 9.35 -0.66 -15.98
N ASP A 112 9.34 0.68 -16.01
CA ASP A 112 10.53 1.47 -16.38
C ASP A 112 11.63 1.27 -15.33
N PHE A 113 11.29 1.36 -14.05
CA PHE A 113 12.22 1.10 -12.94
C PHE A 113 12.85 -0.29 -13.01
N VAL A 114 12.03 -1.34 -13.21
CA VAL A 114 12.53 -2.71 -13.33
C VAL A 114 13.41 -2.84 -14.57
N THR A 115 13.01 -2.28 -15.70
CA THR A 115 13.77 -2.38 -16.96
C THR A 115 15.14 -1.72 -16.85
N GLU A 116 15.23 -0.54 -16.23
CA GLU A 116 16.48 0.18 -15.99
C GLU A 116 17.40 -0.58 -15.01
N ARG A 117 16.85 -1.05 -13.88
CA ARG A 117 17.64 -1.63 -12.78
C ARG A 117 17.94 -3.11 -12.94
N LYS A 118 17.18 -3.85 -13.75
CA LYS A 118 17.34 -5.31 -13.92
C LYS A 118 18.70 -5.71 -14.50
N ASN A 119 19.33 -4.84 -15.29
CA ASN A 119 20.67 -5.06 -15.82
C ASN A 119 21.79 -4.48 -14.93
N GLY A 120 21.43 -3.75 -13.87
CA GLY A 120 22.38 -3.18 -12.92
C GLY A 120 23.14 -4.24 -12.12
N LYS A 121 24.35 -3.88 -11.66
CA LYS A 121 25.16 -4.72 -10.77
C LYS A 121 24.75 -4.61 -9.29
N ASP A 122 23.86 -3.66 -8.99
CA ASP A 122 23.36 -3.36 -7.66
C ASP A 122 22.59 -4.53 -7.04
N GLU A 123 22.45 -4.52 -5.71
CA GLU A 123 21.68 -5.53 -4.97
C GLU A 123 20.23 -5.61 -5.44
N ILE A 124 19.64 -4.48 -5.82
CA ILE A 124 18.30 -4.40 -6.42
C ILE A 124 18.25 -5.19 -7.74
N GLY A 125 19.21 -4.98 -8.64
CA GLY A 125 19.29 -5.69 -9.91
C GLY A 125 19.47 -7.21 -9.73
N LYS A 126 20.27 -7.63 -8.75
CA LYS A 126 20.42 -9.06 -8.38
C LYS A 126 19.10 -9.64 -7.88
N HIS A 127 18.37 -8.94 -7.01
CA HIS A 127 17.05 -9.35 -6.52
C HIS A 127 16.05 -9.49 -7.66
N LEU A 128 15.96 -8.48 -8.52
CA LEU A 128 15.05 -8.47 -9.67
C LEU A 128 15.30 -9.66 -10.60
N ARG A 129 16.55 -9.97 -10.93
CA ARG A 129 16.87 -11.14 -11.79
C ARG A 129 16.48 -12.48 -11.16
N LYS A 130 16.54 -12.57 -9.83
CA LYS A 130 16.29 -13.84 -9.11
C LYS A 130 14.82 -14.06 -8.77
N TYR A 131 14.07 -13.00 -8.45
CA TYR A 131 12.73 -13.10 -7.87
C TYR A 131 11.62 -12.41 -8.65
N CYS A 132 11.93 -11.44 -9.53
CA CYS A 132 10.89 -10.73 -10.29
C CYS A 132 10.23 -11.66 -11.32
N ARG A 133 8.92 -11.85 -11.20
CA ARG A 133 8.11 -12.69 -12.11
C ARG A 133 7.14 -11.89 -12.97
N PHE A 134 7.39 -10.60 -13.13
CA PHE A 134 6.56 -9.73 -13.96
C PHE A 134 6.69 -10.10 -15.43
N VAL A 135 5.56 -10.15 -16.14
CA VAL A 135 5.52 -10.33 -17.59
C VAL A 135 5.96 -9.02 -18.23
N ASP A 136 6.95 -9.06 -19.12
CA ASP A 136 7.55 -7.89 -19.77
C ASP A 136 8.04 -6.81 -18.78
N ASN A 137 8.54 -7.25 -17.61
CA ASN A 137 8.92 -6.40 -16.48
C ASN A 137 7.77 -5.54 -15.91
N ARG A 138 6.53 -5.74 -16.37
CA ARG A 138 5.37 -4.96 -15.96
C ARG A 138 4.55 -5.71 -14.92
N PRO A 139 4.29 -5.13 -13.73
CA PRO A 139 3.43 -5.75 -12.74
C PRO A 139 1.99 -5.86 -13.26
N GLY A 140 1.32 -6.95 -12.87
CA GLY A 140 -0.10 -7.13 -13.15
C GLY A 140 -1.00 -6.32 -12.22
N LYS A 141 -2.29 -6.19 -12.57
CA LYS A 141 -3.29 -5.50 -11.74
C LYS A 141 -3.36 -6.05 -10.31
N ASP A 142 -3.24 -7.35 -10.15
CA ASP A 142 -3.29 -8.01 -8.83
C ASP A 142 -2.16 -7.58 -7.91
N TRP A 143 -0.98 -7.28 -8.48
CA TRP A 143 0.16 -6.82 -7.70
C TRP A 143 -0.10 -5.41 -7.10
N ILE A 144 -0.75 -4.52 -7.85
CA ILE A 144 -1.11 -3.19 -7.33
C ILE A 144 -2.13 -3.31 -6.19
N LEU A 145 -3.09 -4.22 -6.30
CA LEU A 145 -4.06 -4.48 -5.23
C LEU A 145 -3.38 -4.99 -3.95
N THR A 146 -2.26 -5.73 -4.09
CA THR A 146 -1.44 -6.15 -2.95
C THR A 146 -0.54 -5.05 -2.41
N LEU A 147 0.01 -4.19 -3.27
CA LEU A 147 0.85 -3.05 -2.88
C LEU A 147 0.05 -1.98 -2.13
N ASN A 148 -1.16 -1.71 -2.60
CA ASN A 148 -2.03 -0.70 -2.01
C ASN A 148 -3.50 -1.15 -2.05
N LYS A 149 -3.98 -1.69 -0.92
CA LYS A 149 -5.40 -2.04 -0.73
C LYS A 149 -6.36 -0.85 -0.91
N LYS A 150 -5.84 0.39 -0.91
CA LYS A 150 -6.57 1.63 -1.14
C LYS A 150 -6.26 2.27 -2.49
N ALA A 151 -5.77 1.52 -3.49
CA ALA A 151 -5.50 2.06 -4.83
C ALA A 151 -6.71 2.80 -5.45
N SER A 152 -7.94 2.33 -5.20
CA SER A 152 -9.17 3.03 -5.58
C SER A 152 -9.36 4.39 -4.90
N THR A 153 -8.79 4.57 -3.71
CA THR A 153 -8.81 5.83 -2.97
C THR A 153 -7.86 6.86 -3.59
N LEU A 154 -6.74 6.43 -4.19
CA LEU A 154 -5.81 7.31 -4.90
C LEU A 154 -6.46 7.96 -6.13
N GLU A 155 -7.16 7.16 -6.94
CA GLU A 155 -7.88 7.65 -8.11
C GLU A 155 -9.02 8.61 -7.71
N LYS A 156 -9.73 8.30 -6.62
CA LYS A 156 -10.75 9.18 -6.05
C LYS A 156 -10.14 10.49 -5.54
N ALA A 157 -8.98 10.45 -4.89
CA ALA A 157 -8.28 11.65 -4.41
C ALA A 157 -7.92 12.60 -5.56
N ARG A 158 -7.41 12.08 -6.69
CA ARG A 158 -7.15 12.89 -7.91
C ARG A 158 -8.43 13.51 -8.45
N LYS A 159 -9.52 12.73 -8.55
CA LYS A 159 -10.82 13.24 -9.00
C LYS A 159 -11.33 14.34 -8.08
N THR A 160 -11.28 14.15 -6.76
CA THR A 160 -11.70 15.13 -5.77
C THR A 160 -10.83 16.38 -5.79
N ALA A 161 -9.50 16.27 -5.86
CA ALA A 161 -8.61 17.44 -5.92
C ALA A 161 -8.85 18.28 -7.18
N ALA A 162 -9.10 17.63 -8.32
CA ALA A 162 -9.39 18.29 -9.59
C ALA A 162 -10.82 18.84 -9.70
N SER A 163 -11.76 18.41 -8.84
CA SER A 163 -13.16 18.82 -8.89
C SER A 163 -13.62 19.66 -7.69
N ASN A 164 -12.82 19.74 -6.63
CA ASN A 164 -13.17 20.48 -5.43
C ASN A 164 -12.76 21.94 -5.59
N THR A 165 -13.77 22.80 -5.75
CA THR A 165 -13.60 24.24 -5.93
C THR A 165 -12.86 24.91 -4.77
N GLU A 166 -13.00 24.42 -3.54
CA GLU A 166 -12.27 24.97 -2.37
C GLU A 166 -10.77 24.68 -2.44
N ILE A 167 -10.40 23.47 -2.90
CA ILE A 167 -8.99 23.10 -3.09
C ILE A 167 -8.37 23.92 -4.22
N ILE A 168 -9.12 24.06 -5.33
CA ILE A 168 -8.69 24.82 -6.50
C ILE A 168 -8.52 26.31 -6.14
N TYR A 169 -9.53 26.93 -5.53
CA TYR A 169 -9.43 28.34 -5.14
C TYR A 169 -8.40 28.56 -4.03
N GLY A 170 -8.28 27.63 -3.08
CA GLY A 170 -7.25 27.68 -2.05
C GLY A 170 -5.83 27.67 -2.62
N PHE A 171 -5.58 26.90 -3.69
CA PHE A 171 -4.32 26.95 -4.43
C PHE A 171 -4.07 28.34 -5.05
N TYR A 172 -5.05 28.89 -5.77
CA TYR A 172 -4.90 30.22 -6.38
C TYR A 172 -4.76 31.34 -5.36
N ASP A 173 -5.45 31.25 -4.22
CA ASP A 173 -5.29 32.19 -3.11
C ASP A 173 -3.89 32.13 -2.52
N LEU A 174 -3.32 30.94 -2.39
CA LEU A 174 -1.95 30.75 -1.92
C LEU A 174 -0.94 31.32 -2.92
N VAL A 175 -1.10 31.03 -4.21
CA VAL A 175 -0.28 31.62 -5.28
C VAL A 175 -0.36 33.14 -5.25
N LYS A 176 -1.57 33.71 -5.19
CA LYS A 176 -1.79 35.16 -5.11
C LYS A 176 -1.10 35.78 -3.89
N LYS A 177 -1.21 35.12 -2.72
CA LYS A 177 -0.55 35.55 -1.48
C LYS A 177 0.97 35.55 -1.61
N GLU A 178 1.54 34.51 -2.23
CA GLU A 178 2.99 34.43 -2.46
C GLU A 178 3.47 35.43 -3.50
N CYS A 179 2.73 35.65 -4.60
CA CYS A 179 3.04 36.68 -5.59
C CYS A 179 3.01 38.09 -4.98
N GLN A 180 2.04 38.36 -4.08
CA GLN A 180 1.99 39.59 -3.30
C GLN A 180 3.18 39.73 -2.33
N ARG A 181 3.52 38.66 -1.60
CA ARG A 181 4.66 38.63 -0.66
C ARG A 181 5.98 38.90 -1.38
N LEU A 182 6.17 38.29 -2.55
CA LEU A 182 7.36 38.45 -3.39
C LEU A 182 7.35 39.74 -4.22
N LYS A 183 6.22 40.48 -4.24
CA LYS A 183 6.02 41.71 -5.02
C LYS A 183 6.24 41.52 -6.54
N ILE A 184 5.78 40.38 -7.06
CA ILE A 184 5.96 40.00 -8.48
C ILE A 184 4.68 40.10 -9.31
N ASN A 185 3.57 40.59 -8.74
CA ASN A 185 2.28 40.69 -9.45
C ASN A 185 2.37 41.43 -10.80
N ASP A 186 3.20 42.48 -10.85
CA ASP A 186 3.40 43.31 -12.05
C ASP A 186 4.81 43.12 -12.64
N ARG A 187 5.46 41.99 -12.34
CA ARG A 187 6.84 41.67 -12.78
C ARG A 187 6.90 40.29 -13.45
N PRO A 188 6.32 40.14 -14.65
CA PRO A 188 6.35 38.88 -15.38
C PRO A 188 7.78 38.39 -15.66
N GLU A 189 8.77 39.28 -15.71
CA GLU A 189 10.19 38.96 -15.85
C GLU A 189 10.78 38.15 -14.67
N CYS A 190 10.06 38.04 -13.55
CA CYS A 190 10.46 37.24 -12.40
C CYS A 190 9.87 35.82 -12.41
N LEU A 191 9.02 35.49 -13.40
CA LEU A 191 8.47 34.16 -13.61
C LEU A 191 9.33 33.44 -14.64
N TRP A 192 10.06 32.43 -14.17
CA TRP A 192 10.91 31.59 -15.01
C TRP A 192 10.23 30.25 -15.22
N ASN A 193 10.15 29.80 -16.46
CA ASN A 193 9.76 28.42 -16.73
C ASN A 193 10.91 27.47 -16.37
N ALA A 194 10.59 26.24 -15.98
CA ALA A 194 11.59 25.26 -15.57
C ALA A 194 12.53 24.83 -16.71
N ASP A 195 12.16 25.05 -17.97
CA ASP A 195 12.99 24.82 -19.15
C ASP A 195 13.97 25.97 -19.44
N GLU A 196 13.69 27.19 -18.96
CA GLU A 196 14.54 28.37 -19.13
C GLU A 196 15.75 28.41 -18.18
N THR A 197 15.87 27.43 -17.27
CA THR A 197 16.98 27.33 -16.29
C THR A 197 18.12 26.42 -16.73
N SER A 198 18.11 25.93 -17.97
CA SER A 198 19.21 25.16 -18.57
C SER A 198 20.28 26.09 -19.15
N CYS A 199 21.07 26.72 -18.26
CA CYS A 199 22.31 27.43 -18.58
C CYS A 199 23.49 26.75 -17.87
#